data_AF-A0A3M2STK7-F1
#
_entry.id   AF-A0A3M2STK7-F1
#
_cell.length_a   1.000
_cell.length_b   1.000
_cell.length_c   1.000
_cell.angle_alpha   90.00
_cell.angle_beta   90.00
_cell.angle_gamma   90.00
#
_symmetry.space_group_name_H-M   'P 1'
#
loop_
_entity.id
_entity.type
_entity.pdbx_description
1 polymer ?
#
loop_
_entity_poly.entity_id
_entity_poly.type
_entity_poly.pdbx_seq_one_letter_code
_entity_poly.pdbx_strand_id
1 'polypeptide(L)'
;MALRTSADNAEDVAAGFRMFREPLPEHATEITRLMADLYAIISSLRDLEDLTKNPLYRHNLPVAWPDLELVCASLKYTLEDIVDFFGELDEVHPGSSRGIYKQTWLELCGFFRGQSRDSLAIRLAKYKAFLNEVEDLIQDKGPDAHLMAELRDGIQYLLVEQENRLVPRFGDMSLDGQVSSSSNSAGPASPVSDRRPPNRGSFERARPPYISPQSPLSPSSGTFSSDFPSSAPDAPGSSLPSSITSQSMSSGIMDHWAKKVFSDDHSATPIRQARESSKCFGEPLGGVRTWLIEGGFEELFQLAFNDGSGLRVYLYLREEDHRARIVCKASHSSRPSDYFCLPLNLLEVVRKGPCLQLCRRRRRSGPELVLWANLKFATIERMVLFFCTFVALRSQDCRRPVEHIRDYELDDEEELFGGQIVDDSYLHALRVYRDTLSGAVRLQASVHKGEMKRAPVWTAFITHSINSRAWMRRVDSKVVLLRELRRTVFTFADYTPPRTARGEHILKFASRSDAQEFMETIAELAESG
;
A
#
# COMPACT_ATOMS: atom_id res chain seq x y z
N MET A 1 -13.90 -0.88 37.22
CA MET A 1 -12.89 -0.72 36.16
C MET A 1 -11.52 -0.94 36.77
N ALA A 2 -10.73 -1.86 36.23
CA ALA A 2 -9.42 -2.18 36.81
C ALA A 2 -8.32 -1.72 35.84
N LEU A 3 -7.99 -0.42 35.88
CA LEU A 3 -6.84 0.16 35.15
C LEU A 3 -5.57 -0.65 35.42
N ARG A 4 -5.44 -1.13 36.66
CA ARG A 4 -4.42 -2.08 37.08
C ARG A 4 -4.41 -3.37 36.26
N THR A 5 -5.56 -3.99 36.04
CA THR A 5 -5.67 -5.20 35.21
C THR A 5 -5.29 -4.91 33.76
N SER A 6 -5.67 -3.76 33.21
CA SER A 6 -5.24 -3.35 31.87
C SER A 6 -3.71 -3.14 31.79
N ALA A 7 -3.11 -2.58 32.84
CA ALA A 7 -1.66 -2.42 32.95
C ALA A 7 -0.94 -3.76 33.09
N ASP A 8 -1.45 -4.68 33.90
CA ASP A 8 -0.91 -6.03 34.09
C ASP A 8 -0.96 -6.81 32.76
N ASN A 9 -2.09 -6.77 32.03
CA ASN A 9 -2.22 -7.39 30.72
C ASN A 9 -1.23 -6.80 29.68
N ALA A 10 -1.01 -5.49 29.71
CA ALA A 10 -0.03 -4.84 28.83
C ALA A 10 1.41 -5.24 29.18
N GLU A 11 1.69 -5.49 30.45
CA GLU A 11 2.99 -5.97 30.93
C GLU A 11 3.29 -7.38 30.43
N ASP A 12 2.30 -8.27 30.47
CA ASP A 12 2.39 -9.63 29.93
C ASP A 12 2.64 -9.62 28.42
N VAL A 13 1.93 -8.77 27.67
CA VAL A 13 2.15 -8.61 26.23
C VAL A 13 3.55 -8.06 25.92
N ALA A 14 4.04 -7.09 26.70
CA ALA A 14 5.39 -6.57 26.56
C ALA A 14 6.46 -7.64 26.84
N ALA A 15 6.20 -8.56 27.78
CA ALA A 15 7.04 -9.71 28.04
C ALA A 15 7.02 -10.71 26.88
N GLY A 16 5.85 -10.98 26.28
CA GLY A 16 5.71 -11.86 25.11
C GLY A 16 6.52 -11.37 23.90
N PHE A 17 6.49 -10.06 23.60
CA PHE A 17 7.31 -9.48 22.53
C PHE A 17 8.81 -9.66 22.72
N ARG A 18 9.31 -9.83 23.96
CA ARG A 18 10.74 -10.13 24.18
C ARG A 18 11.15 -11.45 23.53
N MET A 19 10.25 -12.43 23.47
CA MET A 19 10.53 -13.74 22.87
C MET A 19 10.74 -13.65 21.34
N PHE A 20 10.15 -12.66 20.67
CA PHE A 20 10.33 -12.43 19.23
C PHE A 20 11.64 -11.74 18.88
N ARG A 21 12.26 -11.04 19.83
CA ARG A 21 13.39 -10.14 19.57
C ARG A 21 14.65 -10.87 19.11
N GLU A 22 14.99 -11.99 19.74
CA GLU A 22 16.18 -12.78 19.38
C GLU A 22 16.00 -13.58 18.08
N PRO A 23 14.87 -14.28 17.86
CA PRO A 23 14.65 -15.03 16.61
C PRO A 23 14.54 -14.12 15.36
N LEU A 24 14.12 -12.87 15.53
CA LEU A 24 13.85 -11.92 14.43
C LEU A 24 14.74 -10.67 14.51
N PRO A 25 16.07 -10.78 14.29
CA PRO A 25 16.96 -9.62 14.35
C PRO A 25 16.62 -8.55 13.30
N GLU A 26 16.02 -8.94 12.17
CA GLU A 26 15.53 -8.01 11.14
C GLU A 26 14.41 -7.07 11.64
N HIS A 27 13.63 -7.48 12.64
CA HIS A 27 12.52 -6.72 13.23
C HIS A 27 12.82 -6.24 14.66
N ALA A 28 14.02 -6.49 15.18
CA ALA A 28 14.35 -6.22 16.59
C ALA A 28 14.15 -4.75 17.00
N THR A 29 14.37 -3.80 16.09
CA THR A 29 14.14 -2.37 16.35
C THR A 29 12.66 -2.03 16.49
N GLU A 30 11.82 -2.59 15.60
CA GLU A 30 10.36 -2.44 15.63
C GLU A 30 9.76 -3.10 16.87
N ILE A 31 10.17 -4.33 17.19
CA ILE A 31 9.77 -5.04 18.41
C ILE A 31 10.14 -4.25 19.67
N THR A 32 11.37 -3.71 19.72
CA THR A 32 11.81 -2.89 20.86
C THR A 32 10.97 -1.62 21.00
N ARG A 33 10.55 -1.02 19.88
CA ARG A 33 9.67 0.16 19.89
C ARG A 33 8.27 -0.19 20.41
N LEU A 34 7.66 -1.29 19.97
CA LEU A 34 6.37 -1.76 20.48
C LEU A 34 6.43 -2.01 21.99
N MET A 35 7.50 -2.63 22.48
CA MET A 35 7.72 -2.82 23.92
C MET A 35 7.79 -1.47 24.65
N ALA A 36 8.52 -0.49 24.12
CA ALA A 36 8.62 0.84 24.72
C ALA A 36 7.27 1.56 24.77
N ASP A 37 6.47 1.46 23.70
CA ASP A 37 5.12 2.03 23.66
C ASP A 37 4.18 1.34 24.67
N LEU A 38 4.27 0.01 24.85
CA LEU A 38 3.54 -0.71 25.89
C LEU A 38 3.95 -0.27 27.31
N TYR A 39 5.25 -0.10 27.57
CA TYR A 39 5.71 0.42 28.87
C TYR A 39 5.25 1.84 29.15
N ALA A 40 5.17 2.69 28.14
CA ALA A 40 4.59 4.02 28.29
C ALA A 40 3.10 3.95 28.63
N ILE A 41 2.32 3.10 27.95
CA ILE A 41 0.90 2.86 28.26
C ILE A 41 0.73 2.33 29.69
N ILE A 42 1.58 1.38 30.13
CA ILE A 42 1.57 0.86 31.51
C ILE A 42 1.79 1.98 32.52
N SER A 43 2.73 2.89 32.26
CA SER A 43 2.95 4.06 33.13
C SER A 43 1.70 4.93 33.20
N SER A 44 1.18 5.36 32.05
CA SER A 44 -0.01 6.23 31.99
C SER A 44 -1.22 5.60 32.69
N LEU A 45 -1.43 4.28 32.55
CA LEU A 45 -2.53 3.58 33.24
C LEU A 45 -2.36 3.58 34.77
N ARG A 46 -1.13 3.41 35.27
CA ARG A 46 -0.81 3.46 36.71
C ARG A 46 -0.95 4.89 37.25
N ASP A 47 -0.47 5.87 36.50
CA ASP A 47 -0.58 7.29 36.86
C ASP A 47 -2.06 7.73 36.91
N LEU A 48 -2.87 7.33 35.92
CA LEU A 48 -4.32 7.53 35.92
C LEU A 48 -5.03 6.82 37.08
N GLU A 49 -4.58 5.62 37.46
CA GLU A 49 -5.12 4.92 38.63
C GLU A 49 -4.90 5.73 39.91
N ASP A 50 -3.71 6.29 40.10
CA ASP A 50 -3.39 7.12 41.26
C ASP A 50 -4.16 8.46 41.23
N LEU A 51 -4.34 9.06 40.06
CA LEU A 51 -5.15 10.27 39.88
C LEU A 51 -6.63 10.04 40.19
N THR A 52 -7.20 8.90 39.80
CA THR A 52 -8.61 8.56 40.10
C THR A 52 -8.87 8.38 41.59
N LYS A 53 -7.86 8.04 42.38
CA LYS A 53 -7.92 7.93 43.85
C LYS A 53 -7.72 9.26 44.56
N ASN A 54 -7.14 10.25 43.88
CA ASN A 54 -6.79 11.54 44.47
C ASN A 54 -8.05 12.41 44.71
N PRO A 55 -8.29 12.89 45.94
CA PRO A 55 -9.44 13.74 46.26
C PRO A 55 -9.52 15.04 45.44
N LEU A 56 -8.37 15.59 45.02
CA LEU A 56 -8.28 16.89 44.34
C LEU A 56 -8.96 16.88 42.96
N TYR A 57 -8.85 15.78 42.22
CA TYR A 57 -9.31 15.69 40.83
C TYR A 57 -10.69 15.06 40.68
N ARG A 58 -11.39 14.76 41.79
CA ARG A 58 -12.70 14.09 41.79
C ARG A 58 -13.77 14.77 40.96
N HIS A 59 -13.69 16.09 40.80
CA HIS A 59 -14.66 16.88 40.06
C HIS A 59 -14.54 16.71 38.53
N ASN A 60 -13.34 16.39 38.02
CA ASN A 60 -13.07 16.18 36.59
C ASN A 60 -13.27 14.71 36.16
N LEU A 61 -13.27 13.77 37.12
CA LEU A 61 -13.44 12.34 36.82
C LEU A 61 -14.72 12.02 36.04
N PRO A 62 -15.91 12.57 36.36
CA PRO A 62 -17.13 12.26 35.59
C PRO A 62 -17.04 12.67 34.11
N VAL A 63 -16.23 13.69 33.80
CA VAL A 63 -16.03 14.18 32.42
C VAL A 63 -15.05 13.28 31.67
N ALA A 64 -13.96 12.86 32.33
CA ALA A 64 -12.95 11.98 31.74
C ALA A 64 -13.37 10.50 31.69
N TRP A 65 -14.40 10.11 32.45
CA TRP A 65 -14.82 8.72 32.63
C TRP A 65 -15.19 8.00 31.32
N PRO A 66 -16.00 8.58 30.42
CA PRO A 66 -16.38 7.89 29.18
C PRO A 66 -15.17 7.64 28.26
N ASP A 67 -14.22 8.58 28.23
CA ASP A 67 -13.00 8.46 27.43
C ASP A 67 -12.08 7.38 27.98
N LEU A 68 -11.98 7.28 29.31
CA LEU A 68 -11.23 6.23 29.98
C LEU A 68 -11.84 4.84 29.73
N GLU A 69 -13.16 4.72 29.76
CA GLU A 69 -13.86 3.47 29.39
C GLU A 69 -13.60 3.08 27.94
N LEU A 70 -13.71 4.03 27.02
CA LEU A 70 -13.50 3.83 25.59
C LEU A 70 -12.09 3.27 25.29
N VAL A 71 -11.05 3.93 25.82
CA VAL A 71 -9.67 3.51 25.57
C VAL A 71 -9.34 2.19 26.23
N CYS A 72 -9.81 1.95 27.46
CA CYS A 72 -9.56 0.68 28.14
C CYS A 72 -10.26 -0.50 27.44
N ALA A 73 -11.47 -0.30 26.92
CA ALA A 73 -12.18 -1.34 26.16
C ALA A 73 -11.44 -1.71 24.87
N SER A 74 -11.05 -0.71 24.07
CA SER A 74 -10.36 -0.95 22.81
C SER A 74 -8.93 -1.49 22.99
N LEU A 75 -8.22 -1.00 24.01
CA LEU A 75 -6.91 -1.51 24.40
C LEU A 75 -7.00 -2.99 24.81
N LYS A 76 -8.01 -3.36 25.61
CA LYS A 76 -8.23 -4.74 26.03
C LYS A 76 -8.32 -5.69 24.84
N TYR A 77 -9.17 -5.40 23.85
CA TYR A 77 -9.28 -6.21 22.65
C TYR A 77 -7.96 -6.31 21.89
N THR A 78 -7.20 -5.21 21.81
CA THR A 78 -5.89 -5.21 21.15
C THR A 78 -4.91 -6.12 21.87
N LEU A 79 -4.86 -6.10 23.20
CA LEU A 79 -3.97 -6.95 23.98
C LEU A 79 -4.37 -8.42 23.87
N GLU A 80 -5.67 -8.73 23.94
CA GLU A 80 -6.20 -10.09 23.75
C GLU A 80 -5.85 -10.63 22.35
N ASP A 81 -6.06 -9.83 21.30
CA ASP A 81 -5.68 -10.19 19.93
C ASP A 81 -4.17 -10.51 19.82
N ILE A 82 -3.29 -9.78 20.52
CA ILE A 82 -1.84 -10.08 20.53
C ILE A 82 -1.55 -11.39 21.26
N VAL A 83 -2.19 -11.62 22.41
CA VAL A 83 -2.01 -12.84 23.20
C VAL A 83 -2.45 -14.07 22.42
N ASP A 84 -3.53 -13.98 21.63
CA ASP A 84 -3.98 -15.08 20.75
C ASP A 84 -2.86 -15.52 19.80
N PHE A 85 -2.13 -14.59 19.18
CA PHE A 85 -0.97 -14.92 18.33
C PHE A 85 0.20 -15.52 19.11
N PHE A 86 0.38 -15.14 20.37
CA PHE A 86 1.44 -15.72 21.21
C PHE A 86 1.07 -17.15 21.64
N GLY A 87 -0.21 -17.42 21.91
CA GLY A 87 -0.70 -18.77 22.26
C GLY A 87 -0.45 -19.79 21.15
N GLU A 88 -0.59 -19.40 19.88
CA GLU A 88 -0.28 -20.27 18.72
C GLU A 88 1.19 -20.71 18.67
N LEU A 89 2.11 -19.97 19.31
CA LEU A 89 3.53 -20.31 19.38
C LEU A 89 3.85 -21.35 20.45
N ASP A 90 3.15 -21.32 21.59
CA ASP A 90 3.40 -22.18 22.74
C ASP A 90 2.88 -23.61 22.53
N GLU A 91 1.91 -23.81 21.63
CA GLU A 91 1.43 -25.14 21.23
C GLU A 91 2.43 -25.92 20.36
N VAL A 92 3.45 -25.24 19.81
CA VAL A 92 4.48 -25.83 18.94
C VAL A 92 5.76 -26.10 19.74
N HIS A 93 6.13 -27.38 19.84
CA HIS A 93 7.23 -27.96 20.62
C HIS A 93 8.48 -27.07 20.86
N PRO A 94 9.13 -27.19 22.05
CA PRO A 94 10.31 -26.39 22.39
C PRO A 94 11.49 -26.73 21.47
N GLY A 95 11.74 -25.81 20.54
CA GLY A 95 12.68 -25.96 19.41
C GLY A 95 12.26 -25.19 18.15
N SER A 96 11.17 -24.39 18.24
CA SER A 96 10.53 -23.66 17.14
C SER A 96 11.52 -22.89 16.29
N SER A 97 11.65 -23.37 15.04
CA SER A 97 12.49 -22.79 14.01
C SER A 97 12.16 -21.31 13.81
N ARG A 98 13.17 -20.47 13.57
CA ARG A 98 13.05 -19.04 13.22
C ARG A 98 11.94 -18.73 12.20
N GLY A 99 11.59 -19.68 11.34
CA GLY A 99 10.49 -19.57 10.38
C GLY A 99 9.11 -19.38 11.02
N ILE A 100 8.83 -20.03 12.15
CA ILE A 100 7.53 -19.95 12.85
C ILE A 100 7.36 -18.55 13.46
N TYR A 101 8.35 -18.08 14.22
CA TYR A 101 8.36 -16.71 14.75
C TYR A 101 8.17 -15.67 13.65
N LYS A 102 8.83 -15.87 12.50
CA LYS A 102 8.71 -14.96 11.35
C LYS A 102 7.31 -14.98 10.75
N GLN A 103 6.71 -16.16 10.60
CA GLN A 103 5.36 -16.30 10.08
C GLN A 103 4.34 -15.65 11.02
N THR A 104 4.36 -15.99 12.31
CA THR A 104 3.47 -15.40 13.32
C THR A 104 3.64 -13.89 13.40
N TRP A 105 4.88 -13.37 13.29
CA TRP A 105 5.12 -11.93 13.24
C TRP A 105 4.46 -11.26 12.02
N LEU A 106 4.55 -11.88 10.84
CA LEU A 106 3.92 -11.36 9.62
C LEU A 106 2.40 -11.43 9.70
N GLU A 107 1.85 -12.51 10.27
CA GLU A 107 0.42 -12.68 10.48
C GLU A 107 -0.13 -11.66 11.49
N LEU A 108 0.57 -11.43 12.60
CA LEU A 108 0.26 -10.38 13.57
C LEU A 108 0.30 -9.00 12.92
N CYS A 109 1.35 -8.68 12.16
CA CYS A 109 1.47 -7.41 11.43
C CYS A 109 0.33 -7.23 10.41
N GLY A 110 0.01 -8.29 9.67
CA GLY A 110 -1.07 -8.29 8.68
C GLY A 110 -2.45 -8.16 9.32
N PHE A 111 -2.67 -8.79 10.47
CA PHE A 111 -3.91 -8.73 11.22
C PHE A 111 -4.24 -7.31 11.67
N PHE A 112 -3.31 -6.63 12.35
CA PHE A 112 -3.55 -5.27 12.84
C PHE A 112 -3.77 -4.26 11.71
N ARG A 113 -3.01 -4.39 10.60
CA ARG A 113 -3.24 -3.58 9.39
C ARG A 113 -4.59 -3.87 8.74
N GLY A 114 -5.03 -5.13 8.73
CA GLY A 114 -6.32 -5.53 8.17
C GLY A 114 -7.52 -5.04 8.98
N GLN A 115 -7.42 -5.02 10.31
CA GLN A 115 -8.54 -4.68 11.20
C GLN A 115 -8.85 -3.18 11.22
N SER A 116 -7.84 -2.30 11.22
CA SER A 116 -8.09 -0.85 11.38
C SER A 116 -7.30 0.04 10.44
N ARG A 117 -6.68 -0.52 9.39
CA ARG A 117 -5.78 0.19 8.46
C ARG A 117 -4.54 0.81 9.11
N ASP A 118 -4.36 0.65 10.43
CA ASP A 118 -3.21 1.10 11.20
C ASP A 118 -2.26 -0.06 11.48
N SER A 119 -0.96 0.22 11.58
CA SER A 119 -0.04 -0.74 12.19
C SER A 119 -0.29 -0.84 13.70
N LEU A 120 0.11 -1.95 14.31
CA LEU A 120 0.07 -2.07 15.78
C LEU A 120 0.80 -0.91 16.47
N ALA A 121 1.92 -0.45 15.91
CA ALA A 121 2.67 0.69 16.44
C ALA A 121 1.85 1.99 16.43
N ILE A 122 1.13 2.28 15.34
CA ILE A 122 0.27 3.46 15.24
C ILE A 122 -0.88 3.35 16.26
N ARG A 123 -1.48 2.16 16.38
CA ARG A 123 -2.56 1.93 17.34
C ARG A 123 -2.11 2.15 18.78
N LEU A 124 -0.97 1.60 19.19
CA LEU A 124 -0.40 1.84 20.52
C LEU A 124 -0.06 3.31 20.74
N ALA A 125 0.44 4.00 19.71
CA ALA A 125 0.69 5.44 19.77
C ALA A 125 -0.60 6.25 19.99
N LYS A 126 -1.71 5.87 19.35
CA LYS A 126 -3.04 6.48 19.57
C LYS A 126 -3.51 6.28 21.01
N TYR A 127 -3.42 5.06 21.57
CA TYR A 127 -3.77 4.82 22.97
C TYR A 127 -2.92 5.64 23.93
N LYS A 128 -1.61 5.68 23.72
CA LYS A 128 -0.68 6.47 24.54
C LYS A 128 -1.02 7.96 24.49
N ALA A 129 -1.21 8.52 23.29
CA ALA A 129 -1.57 9.92 23.13
C ALA A 129 -2.90 10.24 23.83
N PHE A 130 -3.90 9.37 23.67
CA PHE A 130 -5.21 9.59 24.27
C PHE A 130 -5.20 9.45 25.80
N LEU A 131 -4.44 8.50 26.35
CA LEU A 131 -4.25 8.40 27.80
C LEU A 131 -3.57 9.65 28.38
N ASN A 132 -2.61 10.24 27.67
CA ASN A 132 -1.97 11.49 28.09
C ASN A 132 -2.96 12.67 28.06
N GLU A 133 -3.77 12.82 27.01
CA GLU A 133 -4.80 13.86 26.97
C GLU A 133 -5.85 13.69 28.07
N VAL A 134 -6.23 12.44 28.39
CA VAL A 134 -7.12 12.14 29.52
C VAL A 134 -6.46 12.48 30.87
N GLU A 135 -5.16 12.24 31.01
CA GLU A 135 -4.40 12.66 32.20
C GLU A 135 -4.40 14.18 32.37
N ASP A 136 -4.12 14.92 31.29
CA ASP A 136 -4.12 16.38 31.27
C ASP A 136 -5.52 16.96 31.52
N LEU A 137 -6.57 16.31 31.01
CA LEU A 137 -7.96 16.64 31.34
C LEU A 137 -8.27 16.48 32.82
N ILE A 138 -7.84 15.38 33.45
CA ILE A 138 -8.08 15.14 34.88
C ILE A 138 -7.33 16.16 35.74
N GLN A 139 -6.10 16.52 35.33
CA GLN A 139 -5.23 17.45 36.04
C GLN A 139 -5.51 18.95 35.74
N ASP A 140 -6.52 19.26 34.91
CA ASP A 140 -6.88 20.63 34.49
C ASP A 140 -5.70 21.39 33.82
N LYS A 141 -4.88 20.65 33.08
CA LYS A 141 -3.73 21.20 32.33
C LYS A 141 -4.10 21.79 30.97
N GLY A 142 -5.38 21.67 30.58
CA GLY A 142 -5.90 22.14 29.30
C GLY A 142 -5.54 21.20 28.15
N PRO A 143 -6.25 20.07 27.98
CA PRO A 143 -6.01 19.14 26.89
C PRO A 143 -6.26 19.80 25.52
N ASP A 144 -5.60 19.32 24.48
CA ASP A 144 -5.85 19.77 23.12
C ASP A 144 -7.21 19.23 22.65
N ALA A 145 -8.23 20.09 22.66
CA ALA A 145 -9.60 19.72 22.34
C ALA A 145 -9.76 19.12 20.93
N HIS A 146 -8.93 19.54 19.96
CA HIS A 146 -8.98 19.01 18.60
C HIS A 146 -8.37 17.62 18.54
N LEU A 147 -7.16 17.46 19.10
CA LEU A 147 -6.48 16.17 19.17
C LEU A 147 -7.30 15.15 19.96
N MET A 148 -7.89 15.56 21.08
CA MET A 148 -8.74 14.70 21.90
C MET A 148 -9.98 14.23 21.14
N ALA A 149 -10.62 15.09 20.34
CA ALA A 149 -11.76 14.72 19.51
C ALA A 149 -11.37 13.74 18.40
N GLU A 150 -10.26 13.99 17.69
CA GLU A 150 -9.74 13.10 16.66
C GLU A 150 -9.37 11.71 17.20
N LEU A 151 -8.72 11.67 18.37
CA LEU A 151 -8.36 10.41 19.03
C LEU A 151 -9.61 9.66 19.51
N ARG A 152 -10.60 10.36 20.06
CA ARG A 152 -11.88 9.78 20.49
C ARG A 152 -12.60 9.12 19.30
N ASP A 153 -12.77 9.86 18.20
CA ASP A 153 -13.43 9.35 17.00
C ASP A 153 -12.68 8.15 16.41
N GLY A 154 -11.33 8.22 16.39
CA GLY A 154 -10.48 7.15 15.91
C GLY A 154 -10.57 5.86 16.76
N ILE A 155 -10.56 5.97 18.09
CA ILE A 155 -10.68 4.82 18.99
C ILE A 155 -12.11 4.27 18.98
N GLN A 156 -13.12 5.13 18.86
CA GLN A 156 -14.51 4.69 18.75
C GLN A 156 -14.75 3.89 17.46
N TYR A 157 -14.24 4.36 16.33
CA TYR A 157 -14.28 3.60 15.08
C TYR A 157 -13.58 2.24 15.22
N LEU A 158 -12.39 2.24 15.83
CA LEU A 158 -11.64 1.00 16.07
C LEU A 158 -12.40 0.02 16.97
N LEU A 159 -13.04 0.50 18.04
CA LEU A 159 -13.80 -0.34 18.95
C LEU A 159 -14.98 -1.00 18.24
N VAL A 160 -15.69 -0.27 17.38
CA VAL A 160 -16.79 -0.84 16.56
C VAL A 160 -16.27 -1.96 15.64
N GLU A 161 -15.12 -1.76 14.99
CA GLU A 161 -14.50 -2.82 14.16
C GLU A 161 -14.06 -4.04 14.99
N GLN A 162 -13.52 -3.82 16.19
CA GLN A 162 -13.14 -4.89 17.12
C GLN A 162 -14.37 -5.70 17.57
N GLU A 163 -15.46 -5.04 17.92
CA GLU A 163 -16.72 -5.67 18.34
C GLU A 163 -17.40 -6.41 17.19
N ASN A 164 -17.46 -5.81 15.99
CA ASN A 164 -18.05 -6.42 14.80
C ASN A 164 -17.38 -7.77 14.44
N ARG A 165 -16.08 -7.92 14.70
CA ARG A 165 -15.34 -9.19 14.50
C ARG A 165 -15.78 -10.29 15.47
N LEU A 166 -16.36 -9.95 16.61
CA LEU A 166 -16.84 -10.90 17.60
C LEU A 166 -18.28 -11.34 17.36
N VAL A 167 -19.06 -10.58 16.58
CA VAL A 167 -20.46 -10.93 16.23
C VAL A 167 -20.59 -12.30 15.53
N PRO A 168 -19.67 -12.73 14.62
CA PRO A 168 -19.65 -14.09 14.11
C PRO A 168 -19.34 -15.18 15.15
N ARG A 169 -18.64 -14.85 16.26
CA ARG A 169 -18.34 -15.82 17.34
C ARG A 169 -19.50 -15.99 18.32
N PHE A 170 -20.35 -14.98 18.51
CA PHE A 170 -21.57 -15.09 19.32
C PHE A 170 -22.75 -15.69 18.55
N GLY A 171 -22.79 -15.56 17.22
CA GLY A 171 -23.80 -16.21 16.37
C GLY A 171 -23.70 -17.74 16.33
N ASP A 172 -22.52 -18.31 16.62
CA ASP A 172 -22.28 -19.76 16.64
C ASP A 172 -22.50 -20.39 18.03
N MET A 173 -22.79 -19.59 19.07
CA MET A 173 -23.12 -20.07 20.42
C MET A 173 -24.62 -19.97 20.78
N SER A 174 -25.48 -19.56 19.83
CA SER A 174 -26.95 -19.47 20.04
C SER A 174 -27.74 -20.31 19.05
N LEU A 175 -27.35 -21.56 18.85
CA LEU A 175 -28.18 -22.61 18.25
C LEU A 175 -27.76 -24.00 18.79
N ASP A 176 -27.74 -24.17 20.11
CA ASP A 176 -27.80 -25.52 20.70
C ASP A 176 -28.56 -25.48 22.03
N GLY A 177 -29.88 -25.33 21.88
CA GLY A 177 -30.85 -25.30 22.95
C GLY A 177 -31.96 -26.30 22.71
N GLN A 178 -31.63 -27.59 22.58
CA GLN A 178 -32.63 -28.65 22.74
C GLN A 178 -32.05 -29.97 23.26
N VAL A 179 -32.03 -30.05 24.60
CA VAL A 179 -32.41 -31.19 25.46
C VAL A 179 -32.38 -32.57 24.83
N SER A 180 -31.50 -33.46 25.33
CA SER A 180 -31.83 -34.87 25.64
C SER A 180 -30.79 -35.52 26.56
N SER A 181 -31.11 -35.49 27.85
CA SER A 181 -30.94 -36.53 28.87
C SER A 181 -29.88 -37.64 28.68
N SER A 182 -28.93 -37.62 29.60
CA SER A 182 -28.10 -38.74 30.08
C SER A 182 -28.91 -39.98 30.48
N SER A 183 -28.42 -41.17 30.11
CA SER A 183 -28.62 -42.42 30.87
C SER A 183 -27.56 -43.48 30.52
N ASN A 184 -26.69 -43.75 31.49
CA ASN A 184 -26.06 -45.01 31.91
C ASN A 184 -25.81 -46.13 30.88
N SER A 185 -24.57 -46.59 30.78
CA SER A 185 -24.11 -47.84 31.47
C SER A 185 -22.74 -48.36 30.99
N ALA A 186 -21.92 -48.69 32.00
CA ALA A 186 -20.98 -49.81 32.13
C ALA A 186 -20.00 -50.18 30.98
N GLY A 187 -18.70 -50.19 31.32
CA GLY A 187 -17.66 -50.97 30.62
C GLY A 187 -17.85 -52.50 30.78
N PRO A 188 -16.86 -53.37 30.48
CA PRO A 188 -15.42 -53.11 30.65
C PRO A 188 -14.44 -53.77 29.63
N ALA A 189 -13.16 -53.46 29.86
CA ALA A 189 -11.96 -54.30 29.72
C ALA A 189 -11.31 -54.57 28.35
N SER A 190 -10.08 -54.04 28.23
CA SER A 190 -8.99 -54.54 27.37
C SER A 190 -8.49 -55.93 27.83
N PRO A 191 -7.67 -56.63 27.03
CA PRO A 191 -6.21 -56.53 27.20
C PRO A 191 -5.41 -56.58 25.86
N VAL A 192 -4.38 -55.74 25.71
CA VAL A 192 -2.91 -56.01 25.84
C VAL A 192 -2.23 -56.68 24.62
N SER A 193 -1.40 -55.83 23.98
CA SER A 193 -0.05 -56.04 23.41
C SER A 193 0.23 -56.84 22.13
N ASP A 194 0.93 -56.12 21.24
CA ASP A 194 2.28 -56.42 20.74
C ASP A 194 2.51 -56.83 19.28
N ARG A 195 3.53 -56.16 18.72
CA ARG A 195 4.40 -56.49 17.57
C ARG A 195 4.12 -55.89 16.19
N ARG A 196 5.16 -55.17 15.75
CA ARG A 196 5.49 -54.62 14.42
C ARG A 196 6.28 -55.68 13.58
N PRO A 197 6.73 -55.37 12.35
CA PRO A 197 6.16 -55.61 10.99
C PRO A 197 6.88 -56.81 10.26
N PRO A 198 6.69 -57.20 8.96
CA PRO A 198 7.11 -56.42 7.75
C PRO A 198 6.42 -56.75 6.36
N ASN A 199 6.86 -55.96 5.38
CA ASN A 199 6.78 -55.96 3.90
C ASN A 199 6.58 -57.24 3.03
N ARG A 200 6.12 -56.96 1.78
CA ARG A 200 6.13 -57.72 0.47
C ARG A 200 5.02 -58.77 0.26
N GLY A 201 4.35 -58.90 -0.90
CA GLY A 201 4.38 -58.22 -2.21
C GLY A 201 3.51 -58.96 -3.27
N SER A 202 3.04 -58.19 -4.27
CA SER A 202 2.65 -58.52 -5.68
C SER A 202 1.54 -59.53 -6.02
N PHE A 203 0.55 -59.11 -6.84
CA PHE A 203 0.38 -59.52 -8.27
C PHE A 203 -0.57 -58.56 -9.04
N GLU A 204 -0.25 -58.35 -10.32
CA GLU A 204 -0.89 -57.51 -11.34
C GLU A 204 -2.35 -57.90 -11.71
N ARG A 205 -3.17 -56.90 -12.07
CA ARG A 205 -3.87 -56.89 -13.39
C ARG A 205 -4.42 -55.50 -13.77
N ALA A 206 -4.32 -55.16 -15.06
CA ALA A 206 -4.75 -53.90 -15.65
C ALA A 206 -6.05 -54.01 -16.50
N ARG A 207 -6.87 -52.94 -16.43
CA ARG A 207 -7.91 -52.39 -17.36
C ARG A 207 -9.18 -53.21 -17.68
N PRO A 208 -10.34 -52.58 -18.07
CA PRO A 208 -10.53 -51.40 -18.97
C PRO A 208 -11.55 -50.30 -18.53
N PRO A 209 -11.66 -49.16 -19.27
CA PRO A 209 -12.62 -48.08 -19.03
C PRO A 209 -13.93 -48.25 -19.82
N TYR A 210 -15.05 -47.77 -19.27
CA TYR A 210 -16.38 -47.81 -19.91
C TYR A 210 -16.80 -46.47 -20.53
N ILE A 211 -17.38 -46.59 -21.72
CA ILE A 211 -17.97 -45.58 -22.62
C ILE A 211 -19.48 -45.43 -22.31
N SER A 212 -20.05 -44.23 -22.53
CA SER A 212 -21.50 -44.02 -22.79
C SER A 212 -21.78 -42.58 -23.30
N PRO A 213 -22.91 -42.31 -24.01
CA PRO A 213 -22.89 -41.98 -25.45
C PRO A 213 -23.55 -40.63 -25.85
N GLN A 214 -23.56 -40.37 -27.17
CA GLN A 214 -23.97 -39.15 -27.89
C GLN A 214 -25.50 -38.97 -28.11
N SER A 215 -25.91 -37.69 -28.06
CA SER A 215 -26.87 -36.85 -28.84
C SER A 215 -28.15 -37.42 -29.51
N PRO A 216 -29.18 -36.55 -29.70
CA PRO A 216 -29.35 -35.91 -31.02
C PRO A 216 -29.84 -34.43 -31.00
N LEU A 217 -29.91 -33.84 -32.21
CA LEU A 217 -30.02 -32.42 -32.61
C LEU A 217 -31.48 -31.86 -32.75
N SER A 218 -31.65 -30.56 -32.41
CA SER A 218 -32.41 -29.40 -33.02
C SER A 218 -33.83 -29.56 -33.64
N PRO A 219 -34.77 -28.55 -33.59
CA PRO A 219 -34.62 -27.21 -34.23
C PRO A 219 -35.37 -25.96 -33.65
N SER A 220 -34.85 -24.79 -34.05
CA SER A 220 -35.41 -23.46 -34.41
C SER A 220 -36.74 -22.86 -33.87
N SER A 221 -36.63 -21.55 -33.54
CA SER A 221 -37.56 -20.42 -33.76
C SER A 221 -38.73 -20.10 -32.80
N GLY A 222 -38.79 -18.82 -32.40
CA GLY A 222 -39.91 -18.16 -31.70
C GLY A 222 -39.39 -16.95 -30.89
N THR A 223 -39.14 -15.79 -31.50
CA THR A 223 -40.08 -14.67 -31.68
C THR A 223 -40.92 -14.37 -30.42
N PHE A 224 -40.42 -13.47 -29.57
CA PHE A 224 -41.27 -12.65 -28.70
C PHE A 224 -40.79 -11.20 -28.75
N SER A 225 -41.57 -10.39 -29.47
CA SER A 225 -41.56 -8.95 -29.43
C SER A 225 -42.13 -8.46 -28.09
N SER A 226 -41.53 -7.41 -27.54
CA SER A 226 -42.24 -6.47 -26.68
C SER A 226 -41.88 -5.05 -27.10
N ASP A 227 -42.85 -4.41 -27.75
CA ASP A 227 -42.96 -2.96 -27.96
C ASP A 227 -43.27 -2.28 -26.59
N PHE A 228 -42.93 -1.05 -26.20
CA PHE A 228 -42.84 0.31 -26.80
C PHE A 228 -42.12 1.27 -25.79
N PRO A 229 -41.88 2.58 -26.03
CA PRO A 229 -41.80 3.35 -27.29
C PRO A 229 -40.52 4.21 -27.47
N SER A 230 -40.17 4.39 -28.75
CA SER A 230 -39.81 5.64 -29.46
C SER A 230 -39.00 6.76 -28.78
N SER A 231 -37.74 6.92 -29.21
CA SER A 231 -37.06 8.22 -29.24
C SER A 231 -36.90 8.71 -30.69
N ALA A 232 -37.37 9.93 -30.93
CA ALA A 232 -37.38 10.63 -32.22
C ALA A 232 -35.96 11.00 -32.71
N PRO A 233 -35.78 11.36 -34.00
CA PRO A 233 -34.46 11.61 -34.58
C PRO A 233 -33.95 13.03 -34.30
N ASP A 234 -32.63 13.14 -34.14
CA ASP A 234 -31.87 14.39 -34.04
C ASP A 234 -31.98 15.25 -35.31
N ALA A 235 -32.11 16.56 -35.12
CA ALA A 235 -31.78 17.58 -36.11
C ALA A 235 -31.12 18.81 -35.44
N PRO A 236 -30.30 19.57 -36.17
CA PRO A 236 -29.02 20.06 -35.65
C PRO A 236 -28.97 21.58 -35.35
N GLY A 237 -27.97 21.97 -34.56
CA GLY A 237 -27.30 23.26 -34.67
C GLY A 237 -27.67 24.32 -33.64
N SER A 238 -26.77 24.62 -32.70
CA SER A 238 -25.91 25.82 -32.76
C SER A 238 -25.31 26.17 -31.39
N SER A 239 -24.09 26.68 -31.50
CA SER A 239 -23.15 27.23 -30.52
C SER A 239 -23.69 28.37 -29.65
N LEU A 240 -23.24 28.41 -28.38
CA LEU A 240 -22.58 29.57 -27.73
C LEU A 240 -22.05 29.17 -26.32
N PRO A 241 -21.06 29.91 -25.78
CA PRO A 241 -20.14 29.43 -24.75
C PRO A 241 -20.63 29.75 -23.34
N SER A 242 -20.56 28.78 -22.45
CA SER A 242 -20.68 29.02 -21.01
C SER A 242 -19.46 28.45 -20.31
N SER A 243 -18.53 29.35 -19.96
CA SER A 243 -17.59 29.13 -18.88
C SER A 243 -18.39 28.79 -17.64
N ILE A 244 -18.32 27.54 -17.22
CA ILE A 244 -18.72 27.13 -15.88
C ILE A 244 -17.48 26.49 -15.27
N THR A 245 -16.76 27.31 -14.50
CA THR A 245 -15.91 26.86 -13.42
C THR A 245 -16.76 26.01 -12.48
N SER A 246 -16.74 24.69 -12.69
CA SER A 246 -17.21 23.73 -11.70
C SER A 246 -16.19 23.71 -10.55
N GLN A 247 -16.25 24.70 -9.68
CA GLN A 247 -15.81 24.52 -8.31
C GLN A 247 -16.81 23.55 -7.67
N SER A 248 -16.58 22.25 -7.84
CA SER A 248 -17.22 21.28 -6.96
C SER A 248 -16.65 21.54 -5.58
N MET A 249 -17.51 21.87 -4.64
CA MET A 249 -17.19 21.79 -3.22
C MET A 249 -16.93 20.31 -2.91
N SER A 250 -15.68 19.86 -3.06
CA SER A 250 -15.27 18.56 -2.55
C SER A 250 -15.04 18.73 -1.05
N SER A 251 -15.90 18.06 -0.28
CA SER A 251 -15.65 17.72 1.11
C SER A 251 -14.24 17.15 1.25
N GLY A 252 -13.38 17.81 2.02
CA GLY A 252 -12.15 17.39 2.74
C GLY A 252 -11.39 16.08 2.44
N ILE A 253 -11.50 15.46 1.26
CA ILE A 253 -10.74 14.28 0.88
C ILE A 253 -9.38 14.77 0.39
N MET A 254 -8.31 14.43 1.09
CA MET A 254 -6.95 14.71 0.62
C MET A 254 -6.75 14.08 -0.76
N ASP A 255 -6.60 14.90 -1.79
CA ASP A 255 -6.39 14.42 -3.16
C ASP A 255 -5.14 13.53 -3.25
N HIS A 256 -5.32 12.31 -3.76
CA HIS A 256 -4.24 11.34 -3.96
C HIS A 256 -3.08 11.95 -4.80
N TRP A 257 -1.83 11.73 -4.39
CA TRP A 257 -0.63 12.35 -4.98
C TRP A 257 -0.55 12.19 -6.50
N ALA A 258 -1.00 11.04 -7.03
CA ALA A 258 -0.95 10.73 -8.46
C ALA A 258 -1.77 11.70 -9.33
N LYS A 259 -2.82 12.34 -8.78
CA LYS A 259 -3.62 13.34 -9.51
C LYS A 259 -2.79 14.58 -9.86
N LYS A 260 -1.76 14.90 -9.05
CA LYS A 260 -0.92 16.09 -9.20
C LYS A 260 0.26 15.87 -10.14
N VAL A 261 0.69 14.62 -10.36
CA VAL A 261 1.90 14.27 -11.13
C VAL A 261 1.92 14.89 -12.53
N PHE A 262 0.78 14.95 -13.21
CA PHE A 262 0.68 15.50 -14.56
C PHE A 262 0.02 16.89 -14.61
N SER A 263 -0.23 17.50 -13.45
CA SER A 263 -0.82 18.83 -13.35
C SER A 263 0.23 19.94 -13.41
N ASP A 264 1.47 19.64 -13.03
CA ASP A 264 2.56 20.61 -13.04
C ASP A 264 3.19 20.75 -14.44
N ASP A 265 3.69 21.95 -14.75
CA ASP A 265 4.52 22.18 -15.94
C ASP A 265 5.94 21.63 -15.70
N HIS A 266 6.24 20.46 -16.26
CA HIS A 266 7.58 19.88 -16.28
C HIS A 266 8.41 20.42 -17.44
N SER A 267 9.74 20.31 -17.34
CA SER A 267 10.61 20.45 -18.51
C SER A 267 10.18 19.45 -19.59
N ALA A 268 10.45 19.79 -20.84
CA ALA A 268 10.05 19.01 -21.99
C ALA A 268 11.24 18.80 -22.91
N THR A 269 12.06 17.80 -22.60
CA THR A 269 13.19 17.39 -23.42
C THR A 269 12.71 16.38 -24.47
N PRO A 270 12.77 16.70 -25.77
CA PRO A 270 12.24 15.84 -26.81
C PRO A 270 13.02 14.53 -26.93
N ILE A 271 12.33 13.41 -27.15
CA ILE A 271 12.95 12.16 -27.58
C ILE A 271 12.81 12.04 -29.10
N ARG A 272 13.86 11.56 -29.78
CA ARG A 272 13.82 11.32 -31.23
C ARG A 272 12.65 10.41 -31.61
N GLN A 273 11.90 10.84 -32.63
CA GLN A 273 10.66 10.17 -33.02
C GLN A 273 10.94 8.80 -33.67
N ALA A 274 10.35 7.75 -33.10
CA ALA A 274 10.25 6.43 -33.75
C ALA A 274 9.01 6.34 -34.65
N ARG A 275 9.03 5.42 -35.63
CA ARG A 275 7.88 5.11 -36.50
C ARG A 275 6.70 4.45 -35.77
N GLU A 276 6.94 3.92 -34.58
CA GLU A 276 5.92 3.23 -33.79
C GLU A 276 4.81 4.18 -33.33
N SER A 277 3.64 3.62 -33.03
CA SER A 277 2.48 4.32 -32.46
C SER A 277 1.98 3.61 -31.21
N SER A 278 1.21 4.35 -30.42
CA SER A 278 0.62 3.88 -29.18
C SER A 278 -0.53 2.93 -29.50
N LYS A 279 -0.52 1.74 -28.92
CA LYS A 279 -1.54 0.73 -29.19
C LYS A 279 -1.69 -0.22 -28.01
N CYS A 280 -2.93 -0.66 -27.76
CA CYS A 280 -3.19 -1.76 -26.84
C CYS A 280 -3.46 -3.04 -27.64
N PHE A 281 -2.90 -4.14 -27.15
CA PHE A 281 -2.99 -5.49 -27.72
C PHE A 281 -3.76 -6.45 -26.79
N GLY A 282 -4.40 -5.91 -25.74
CA GLY A 282 -5.22 -6.68 -24.81
C GLY A 282 -6.52 -7.18 -25.45
N GLU A 283 -7.26 -7.99 -24.69
CA GLU A 283 -8.61 -8.40 -25.05
C GLU A 283 -9.61 -7.30 -24.63
N PRO A 284 -10.52 -6.88 -25.53
CA PRO A 284 -11.49 -5.82 -25.23
C PRO A 284 -12.53 -6.31 -24.22
N LEU A 285 -12.90 -5.44 -23.30
CA LEU A 285 -13.85 -5.69 -22.22
C LEU A 285 -15.01 -4.69 -22.28
N GLY A 286 -16.23 -5.19 -22.15
CA GLY A 286 -17.44 -4.37 -22.03
C GLY A 286 -17.67 -3.90 -20.59
N GLY A 287 -18.28 -2.73 -20.41
CA GLY A 287 -18.74 -2.26 -19.09
C GLY A 287 -17.66 -1.92 -18.07
N VAL A 288 -16.38 -1.84 -18.47
CA VAL A 288 -15.22 -1.65 -17.58
C VAL A 288 -15.39 -0.46 -16.64
N ARG A 289 -15.87 0.68 -17.16
CA ARG A 289 -16.00 1.92 -16.38
C ARG A 289 -17.02 1.77 -15.24
N THR A 290 -18.19 1.21 -15.55
CA THR A 290 -19.24 0.94 -14.57
C THR A 290 -18.75 -0.04 -13.51
N TRP A 291 -18.10 -1.12 -13.94
CA TRP A 291 -17.54 -2.13 -13.03
C TRP A 291 -16.46 -1.56 -12.10
N LEU A 292 -15.63 -0.64 -12.58
CA LEU A 292 -14.63 0.04 -11.75
C LEU A 292 -15.29 0.92 -10.68
N ILE A 293 -16.29 1.72 -11.07
CA ILE A 293 -17.02 2.60 -10.15
C ILE A 293 -17.75 1.78 -9.08
N GLU A 294 -18.50 0.74 -9.49
CA GLU A 294 -19.17 -0.19 -8.57
C GLU A 294 -18.19 -0.93 -7.66
N GLY A 295 -16.98 -1.17 -8.15
CA GLY A 295 -15.89 -1.81 -7.40
C GLY A 295 -15.14 -0.89 -6.45
N GLY A 296 -15.53 0.39 -6.32
CA GLY A 296 -14.91 1.39 -5.45
C GLY A 296 -13.60 1.99 -6.01
N PHE A 297 -13.38 1.91 -7.32
CA PHE A 297 -12.20 2.51 -7.95
C PHE A 297 -12.47 3.96 -8.37
N GLU A 298 -11.59 4.86 -7.96
CA GLU A 298 -11.54 6.25 -8.37
C GLU A 298 -10.54 6.46 -9.50
N GLU A 299 -10.85 7.36 -10.44
CA GLU A 299 -9.94 7.78 -11.50
C GLU A 299 -8.87 8.73 -10.95
N LEU A 300 -7.59 8.38 -11.12
CA LEU A 300 -6.47 9.23 -10.72
C LEU A 300 -6.12 10.25 -11.80
N PHE A 301 -5.90 9.79 -13.02
CA PHE A 301 -5.61 10.68 -14.16
C PHE A 301 -5.84 9.97 -15.50
N GLN A 302 -5.91 10.78 -16.54
CA GLN A 302 -5.99 10.34 -17.93
C GLN A 302 -4.85 10.94 -18.77
N LEU A 303 -4.22 10.11 -19.60
CA LEU A 303 -3.26 10.52 -20.61
C LEU A 303 -3.81 10.26 -22.01
N ALA A 304 -3.76 11.27 -22.87
CA ALA A 304 -4.10 11.14 -24.29
C ALA A 304 -2.81 11.07 -25.12
N PHE A 305 -2.73 10.08 -26.02
CA PHE A 305 -1.61 9.89 -26.92
C PHE A 305 -1.99 10.41 -28.31
N ASN A 306 -1.39 11.54 -28.69
CA ASN A 306 -1.73 12.29 -29.91
C ASN A 306 -0.88 11.88 -31.12
N ASP A 307 -0.60 10.59 -31.27
CA ASP A 307 0.20 10.03 -32.37
C ASP A 307 -0.66 9.44 -33.51
N GLY A 308 -1.93 9.87 -33.58
CA GLY A 308 -2.91 9.37 -34.54
C GLY A 308 -3.60 8.06 -34.12
N SER A 309 -3.18 7.42 -33.01
CA SER A 309 -3.79 6.19 -32.52
C SER A 309 -5.17 6.39 -31.87
N GLY A 310 -5.47 7.60 -31.38
CA GLY A 310 -6.68 7.87 -30.59
C GLY A 310 -6.69 7.12 -29.25
N LEU A 311 -5.54 6.61 -28.79
CA LEU A 311 -5.40 5.87 -27.54
C LEU A 311 -5.44 6.84 -26.35
N ARG A 312 -6.26 6.51 -25.35
CA ARG A 312 -6.26 7.15 -24.05
C ARG A 312 -5.97 6.13 -22.97
N VAL A 313 -5.14 6.48 -22.01
CA VAL A 313 -4.80 5.64 -20.85
C VAL A 313 -5.34 6.31 -19.60
N TYR A 314 -5.95 5.52 -18.73
CA TYR A 314 -6.49 5.96 -17.45
C TYR A 314 -5.85 5.10 -16.36
N LEU A 315 -5.48 5.71 -15.24
CA LEU A 315 -5.17 4.97 -14.02
C LEU A 315 -6.29 5.14 -13.01
N TYR A 316 -6.70 4.02 -12.44
CA TYR A 316 -7.71 3.93 -11.39
C TYR A 316 -7.08 3.37 -10.13
N LEU A 317 -7.54 3.82 -8.97
CA LEU A 317 -7.11 3.33 -7.67
C LEU A 317 -8.32 3.05 -6.80
N ARG A 318 -8.25 1.98 -6.02
CA ARG A 318 -9.20 1.74 -4.93
C ARG A 318 -8.52 2.00 -3.61
N GLU A 319 -9.01 3.00 -2.88
CA GLU A 319 -8.41 3.45 -1.61
C GLU A 319 -8.43 2.38 -0.51
N GLU A 320 -9.42 1.48 -0.51
CA GLU A 320 -9.55 0.44 0.53
C GLU A 320 -8.37 -0.53 0.61
N ASP A 321 -7.73 -0.84 -0.52
CA ASP A 321 -6.63 -1.80 -0.60
C ASP A 321 -5.49 -1.37 -1.54
N HIS A 322 -5.45 -0.08 -1.87
CA HIS A 322 -4.51 0.57 -2.78
C HIS A 322 -4.29 -0.18 -4.11
N ARG A 323 -5.32 -0.90 -4.57
CA ARG A 323 -5.24 -1.61 -5.84
C ARG A 323 -5.34 -0.64 -6.99
N ALA A 324 -4.28 -0.57 -7.77
CA ALA A 324 -4.26 0.21 -8.99
C ALA A 324 -4.63 -0.63 -10.21
N ARG A 325 -5.38 -0.03 -11.14
CA ARG A 325 -5.72 -0.58 -12.45
C ARG A 325 -5.39 0.39 -13.56
N ILE A 326 -4.92 -0.14 -14.67
CA ILE A 326 -4.71 0.60 -15.91
C ILE A 326 -5.81 0.26 -16.90
N VAL A 327 -6.39 1.29 -17.51
CA VAL A 327 -7.38 1.16 -18.57
C VAL A 327 -6.87 1.84 -19.83
N CYS A 328 -6.82 1.10 -20.93
CA CYS A 328 -6.59 1.66 -22.27
C CYS A 328 -7.93 1.77 -22.98
N LYS A 329 -8.24 2.94 -23.55
CA LYS A 329 -9.36 3.17 -24.45
C LYS A 329 -8.82 3.42 -25.85
N ALA A 330 -9.10 2.51 -26.78
CA ALA A 330 -8.81 2.69 -28.19
C ALA A 330 -10.06 3.27 -28.88
N SER A 331 -9.93 4.47 -29.44
CA SER A 331 -11.03 5.13 -30.15
C SER A 331 -10.99 4.74 -31.63
N HIS A 332 -12.15 4.44 -32.20
CA HIS A 332 -12.31 4.15 -33.62
C HIS A 332 -13.19 5.20 -34.29
N SER A 333 -12.94 5.51 -35.56
CA SER A 333 -13.74 6.50 -36.30
C SER A 333 -15.15 6.01 -36.64
N SER A 334 -15.35 4.69 -36.74
CA SER A 334 -16.59 4.08 -37.24
C SER A 334 -17.25 3.09 -36.27
N ARG A 335 -16.63 2.82 -35.12
CA ARG A 335 -17.08 1.82 -34.15
C ARG A 335 -17.01 2.35 -32.72
N PRO A 336 -17.78 1.78 -31.77
CA PRO A 336 -17.61 2.06 -30.35
C PRO A 336 -16.16 1.87 -29.90
N SER A 337 -15.73 2.63 -28.90
CA SER A 337 -14.37 2.49 -28.37
C SER A 337 -14.17 1.16 -27.66
N ASP A 338 -13.02 0.54 -27.87
CA ASP A 338 -12.62 -0.65 -27.13
C ASP A 338 -11.94 -0.25 -25.82
N TYR A 339 -12.26 -0.95 -24.74
CA TYR A 339 -11.65 -0.75 -23.43
C TYR A 339 -10.87 -1.99 -23.03
N PHE A 340 -9.65 -1.81 -22.52
CA PHE A 340 -8.79 -2.88 -22.05
C PHE A 340 -8.40 -2.57 -20.61
N CYS A 341 -8.52 -3.53 -19.69
CA CYS A 341 -8.22 -3.30 -18.28
C CYS A 341 -7.33 -4.39 -17.71
N LEU A 342 -6.27 -4.01 -17.01
CA LEU A 342 -5.46 -4.92 -16.19
C LEU A 342 -5.06 -4.25 -14.87
N PRO A 343 -4.88 -5.03 -13.79
CA PRO A 343 -4.21 -4.54 -12.59
C PRO A 343 -2.72 -4.34 -12.85
N LEU A 344 -2.11 -3.35 -12.20
CA LEU A 344 -0.71 -2.97 -12.44
C LEU A 344 0.26 -4.09 -12.05
N ASN A 345 -0.06 -4.87 -11.01
CA ASN A 345 0.77 -5.99 -10.52
C ASN A 345 0.86 -7.19 -11.48
N LEU A 346 0.12 -7.20 -12.60
CA LEU A 346 0.26 -8.21 -13.65
C LEU A 346 1.13 -7.74 -14.82
N LEU A 347 1.61 -6.51 -14.76
CA LEU A 347 2.33 -5.85 -15.84
C LEU A 347 3.74 -5.45 -15.39
N GLU A 348 4.67 -5.58 -16.33
CA GLU A 348 6.05 -5.08 -16.26
C GLU A 348 6.27 -4.05 -17.36
N VAL A 349 7.08 -3.05 -17.06
CA VAL A 349 7.46 -2.00 -18.00
C VAL A 349 8.81 -2.33 -18.62
N VAL A 350 8.89 -2.27 -19.94
CA VAL A 350 10.14 -2.38 -20.69
C VAL A 350 10.24 -1.16 -21.58
N ARG A 351 11.36 -0.44 -21.54
CA ARG A 351 11.56 0.70 -22.44
C ARG A 351 12.15 0.21 -23.75
N LYS A 352 11.64 0.75 -24.87
CA LYS A 352 12.26 0.61 -26.19
C LYS A 352 12.27 1.96 -26.88
N GLY A 353 13.41 2.65 -26.85
CA GLY A 353 13.53 3.97 -27.44
C GLY A 353 12.55 4.99 -26.81
N PRO A 354 11.66 5.62 -27.60
CA PRO A 354 10.64 6.56 -27.08
C PRO A 354 9.37 5.87 -26.55
N CYS A 355 9.33 4.54 -26.50
CA CYS A 355 8.15 3.77 -26.12
C CYS A 355 8.33 3.06 -24.78
N LEU A 356 7.27 3.03 -23.97
CA LEU A 356 7.13 2.08 -22.86
C LEU A 356 6.20 0.94 -23.28
N GLN A 357 6.75 -0.27 -23.24
CA GLN A 357 6.04 -1.51 -23.47
C GLN A 357 5.57 -2.06 -22.13
N LEU A 358 4.25 -2.15 -21.96
CA LEU A 358 3.63 -2.82 -20.83
C LEU A 358 3.43 -4.29 -21.21
N CYS A 359 4.11 -5.18 -20.50
CA CYS A 359 4.16 -6.60 -20.80
C CYS A 359 3.56 -7.42 -19.67
N ARG A 360 2.77 -8.44 -20.01
CA ARG A 360 2.21 -9.40 -19.06
C ARG A 360 3.12 -10.62 -18.95
N ARG A 361 3.43 -11.04 -17.73
CA ARG A 361 4.13 -12.30 -17.47
C ARG A 361 3.18 -13.50 -17.61
N ARG A 362 3.53 -14.51 -18.42
CA ARG A 362 2.80 -15.80 -18.44
C ARG A 362 3.14 -16.63 -17.19
N ARG A 363 2.13 -17.04 -16.42
CA ARG A 363 2.32 -17.82 -15.17
C ARG A 363 2.71 -19.28 -15.37
N ARG A 364 2.53 -19.85 -16.57
CA ARG A 364 2.62 -21.32 -16.79
C ARG A 364 3.60 -21.76 -17.89
N SER A 365 4.26 -20.85 -18.59
CA SER A 365 5.11 -21.22 -19.74
C SER A 365 6.24 -20.20 -19.93
N GLY A 366 7.36 -20.43 -19.23
CA GLY A 366 8.63 -19.73 -19.46
C GLY A 366 8.73 -18.25 -19.04
N PRO A 367 9.91 -17.62 -19.27
CA PRO A 367 10.19 -16.21 -18.98
C PRO A 367 9.59 -15.23 -20.00
N GLU A 368 8.67 -15.68 -20.86
CA GLU A 368 8.18 -14.91 -21.99
C GLU A 368 7.24 -13.78 -21.54
N LEU A 369 7.65 -12.54 -21.83
CA LEU A 369 6.86 -11.33 -21.63
C LEU A 369 5.97 -11.09 -22.86
N VAL A 370 4.66 -11.07 -22.64
CA VAL A 370 3.68 -10.82 -23.70
C VAL A 370 3.30 -9.35 -23.72
N LEU A 371 3.55 -8.66 -24.84
CA LEU A 371 3.19 -7.26 -25.01
C LEU A 371 1.66 -7.05 -24.84
N TRP A 372 1.28 -6.17 -23.93
CA TRP A 372 -0.12 -5.79 -23.68
C TRP A 372 -0.44 -4.37 -24.16
N ALA A 373 0.49 -3.43 -23.99
CA ALA A 373 0.36 -2.09 -24.55
C ALA A 373 1.73 -1.51 -24.93
N ASN A 374 1.76 -0.72 -25.99
CA ASN A 374 2.88 0.11 -26.39
C ASN A 374 2.46 1.57 -26.24
N LEU A 375 3.19 2.36 -25.45
CA LEU A 375 2.88 3.76 -25.17
C LEU A 375 4.04 4.64 -25.63
N LYS A 376 3.79 5.51 -26.61
CA LYS A 376 4.83 6.38 -27.17
C LYS A 376 4.82 7.75 -26.52
N PHE A 377 5.97 8.18 -26.01
CA PHE A 377 6.12 9.48 -25.37
C PHE A 377 6.91 10.43 -26.27
N ALA A 378 6.48 11.70 -26.31
CA ALA A 378 7.18 12.74 -27.06
C ALA A 378 8.40 13.30 -26.30
N THR A 379 8.38 13.21 -24.97
CA THR A 379 9.36 13.79 -24.06
C THR A 379 9.76 12.78 -23.01
N ILE A 380 11.02 12.80 -22.59
CA ILE A 380 11.57 11.91 -21.55
C ILE A 380 10.89 12.13 -20.20
N GLU A 381 10.55 13.38 -19.87
CA GLU A 381 9.91 13.71 -18.60
C GLU A 381 8.57 13.00 -18.45
N ARG A 382 7.69 13.11 -19.44
CA ARG A 382 6.39 12.41 -19.43
C ARG A 382 6.53 10.89 -19.36
N MET A 383 7.54 10.34 -20.03
CA MET A 383 7.81 8.89 -20.02
C MET A 383 8.22 8.42 -18.63
N VAL A 384 9.21 9.08 -18.04
CA VAL A 384 9.71 8.78 -16.70
C VAL A 384 8.64 9.03 -15.64
N LEU A 385 7.89 10.12 -15.72
CA LEU A 385 6.80 10.41 -14.77
C LEU A 385 5.74 9.31 -14.80
N PHE A 386 5.36 8.85 -16.00
CA PHE A 386 4.45 7.72 -16.14
C PHE A 386 5.05 6.44 -15.54
N PHE A 387 6.31 6.14 -15.86
CA PHE A 387 7.02 4.97 -15.32
C PHE A 387 7.09 5.00 -13.79
N CYS A 388 7.58 6.08 -13.20
CA CYS A 388 7.70 6.20 -11.75
C CYS A 388 6.33 6.11 -11.06
N THR A 389 5.30 6.75 -11.62
CA THR A 389 3.92 6.66 -11.10
C THR A 389 3.40 5.23 -11.16
N PHE A 390 3.62 4.54 -12.27
CA PHE A 390 3.24 3.15 -12.45
C PHE A 390 3.92 2.24 -11.42
N VAL A 391 5.24 2.37 -11.26
CA VAL A 391 6.01 1.56 -10.31
C VAL A 391 5.60 1.86 -8.86
N ALA A 392 5.40 3.13 -8.50
CA ALA A 392 4.95 3.54 -7.18
C ALA A 392 3.57 2.96 -6.82
N LEU A 393 2.55 3.20 -7.66
CA LEU A 393 1.20 2.66 -7.45
C LEU A 393 1.19 1.14 -7.37
N ARG A 394 1.99 0.47 -8.21
CA ARG A 394 2.12 -0.99 -8.18
C ARG A 394 2.78 -1.49 -6.89
N SER A 395 3.75 -0.75 -6.35
CA SER A 395 4.43 -1.10 -5.10
C SER A 395 3.57 -0.91 -3.84
N GLN A 396 2.50 -0.11 -3.94
CA GLN A 396 1.58 0.20 -2.85
C GLN A 396 0.38 -0.76 -2.76
N ASP A 397 0.25 -1.74 -3.66
CA ASP A 397 -0.85 -2.73 -3.64
C ASP A 397 -0.79 -3.63 -2.38
N CYS A 398 -1.75 -3.45 -1.46
CA CYS A 398 -1.75 -4.12 -0.15
C CYS A 398 -2.01 -5.63 -0.23
N ARG A 399 -2.67 -6.14 -1.27
CA ARG A 399 -3.04 -7.57 -1.33
C ARG A 399 -1.97 -8.43 -1.95
N ARG A 400 -1.14 -7.84 -2.81
CA ARG A 400 -0.01 -8.52 -3.46
C ARG A 400 1.11 -7.49 -3.67
N PRO A 401 1.84 -7.11 -2.62
CA PRO A 401 3.04 -6.32 -2.77
C PRO A 401 3.94 -7.03 -3.78
N VAL A 402 4.44 -6.30 -4.80
CA VAL A 402 5.34 -6.91 -5.78
C VAL A 402 6.68 -7.14 -5.09
N GLU A 403 6.86 -8.36 -4.57
CA GLU A 403 8.18 -8.82 -4.14
C GLU A 403 9.11 -8.80 -5.36
N HIS A 404 10.21 -8.05 -5.26
CA HIS A 404 11.24 -7.92 -6.30
C HIS A 404 10.76 -7.18 -7.56
N ILE A 405 10.64 -5.85 -7.49
CA ILE A 405 10.52 -4.99 -8.67
C ILE A 405 11.75 -5.23 -9.58
N ARG A 406 11.51 -5.80 -10.78
CA ARG A 406 12.56 -6.15 -11.75
C ARG A 406 12.80 -5.06 -12.77
N ASP A 407 11.72 -4.38 -13.14
CA ASP A 407 11.62 -3.23 -14.04
C ASP A 407 11.68 -1.91 -13.26
N TYR A 408 12.62 -1.80 -12.31
CA TYR A 408 12.78 -0.60 -11.49
C TYR A 408 13.72 0.44 -12.13
N GLU A 409 14.48 0.01 -13.14
CA GLU A 409 15.32 0.83 -14.01
C GLU A 409 14.69 0.86 -15.40
N LEU A 410 14.80 2.00 -16.08
CA LEU A 410 14.47 2.10 -17.49
C LEU A 410 15.71 1.76 -18.31
N ASP A 411 15.52 0.98 -19.37
CA ASP A 411 16.57 0.82 -20.37
C ASP A 411 16.94 2.19 -20.98
N ASP A 412 18.09 2.27 -21.64
CA ASP A 412 18.61 3.50 -22.26
C ASP A 412 18.88 4.66 -21.26
N GLU A 413 18.87 4.42 -19.94
CA GLU A 413 19.38 5.33 -18.90
C GLU A 413 20.69 4.79 -18.30
N GLU A 414 21.70 5.65 -18.20
CA GLU A 414 22.96 5.36 -17.53
C GLU A 414 22.92 5.88 -16.09
N GLU A 415 23.20 5.00 -15.11
CA GLU A 415 23.39 5.39 -13.71
C GLU A 415 24.79 5.98 -13.53
N LEU A 416 24.86 7.29 -13.31
CA LEU A 416 26.12 8.02 -13.14
C LEU A 416 26.55 8.11 -11.67
N PHE A 417 25.60 7.96 -10.75
CA PHE A 417 25.84 7.99 -9.31
C PHE A 417 24.77 7.18 -8.59
N GLY A 418 25.19 6.48 -7.54
CA GLY A 418 24.31 5.76 -6.62
C GLY A 418 24.80 5.86 -5.18
N GLY A 419 24.06 6.58 -4.33
CA GLY A 419 24.42 6.81 -2.93
C GLY A 419 23.23 6.73 -1.98
N GLN A 420 23.50 6.76 -0.68
CA GLN A 420 22.47 6.67 0.35
C GLN A 420 22.18 8.04 0.97
N ILE A 421 20.90 8.39 1.02
CA ILE A 421 20.43 9.60 1.72
C ILE A 421 19.49 9.21 2.87
N VAL A 422 19.52 10.02 3.92
CA VAL A 422 18.57 9.96 5.03
C VAL A 422 17.53 11.05 4.80
N ASP A 423 16.28 10.63 4.59
CA ASP A 423 15.14 11.51 4.35
C ASP A 423 13.94 10.98 5.15
N ASP A 424 13.22 11.88 5.82
CA ASP A 424 12.09 11.53 6.71
C ASP A 424 12.37 10.39 7.72
N SER A 425 13.58 10.37 8.30
CA SER A 425 14.07 9.28 9.19
C SER A 425 14.24 7.91 8.52
N TYR A 426 14.00 7.81 7.21
CA TYR A 426 14.23 6.61 6.42
C TYR A 426 15.50 6.72 5.57
N LEU A 427 16.05 5.55 5.23
CA LEU A 427 17.19 5.45 4.33
C LEU A 427 16.66 5.25 2.90
N HIS A 428 17.05 6.14 1.99
CA HIS A 428 16.71 6.07 0.58
C HIS A 428 17.96 5.91 -0.28
N ALA A 429 17.81 5.25 -1.42
CA ALA A 429 18.83 5.22 -2.46
C ALA A 429 18.58 6.40 -3.40
N LEU A 430 19.52 7.35 -3.43
CA LEU A 430 19.55 8.45 -4.37
C LEU A 430 20.41 8.07 -5.56
N ARG A 431 19.87 8.26 -6.77
CA ARG A 431 20.58 7.99 -8.02
C ARG A 431 20.52 9.17 -8.97
N VAL A 432 21.57 9.32 -9.77
CA VAL A 432 21.64 10.23 -10.90
C VAL A 432 21.58 9.39 -12.17
N TYR A 433 20.59 9.66 -13.02
CA TYR A 433 20.44 9.01 -14.31
C TYR A 433 20.64 10.00 -15.44
N ARG A 434 21.32 9.57 -16.51
CA ARG A 434 21.41 10.28 -17.79
C ARG A 434 20.78 9.44 -18.88
N ASP A 435 19.81 10.03 -19.56
CA ASP A 435 19.16 9.40 -20.71
C ASP A 435 20.08 9.41 -21.93
N THR A 436 20.35 8.24 -22.50
CA THR A 436 21.30 8.10 -23.62
C THR A 436 20.75 8.65 -24.95
N LEU A 437 19.42 8.76 -25.09
CA LEU A 437 18.76 9.19 -26.32
C LEU A 437 18.49 10.71 -26.38
N SER A 438 18.09 11.30 -25.26
CA SER A 438 17.76 12.73 -25.14
C SER A 438 18.84 13.54 -24.42
N GLY A 439 19.75 12.88 -23.69
CA GLY A 439 20.76 13.54 -22.86
C GLY A 439 20.20 14.13 -21.56
N ALA A 440 18.91 13.97 -21.27
CA ALA A 440 18.30 14.51 -20.06
C ALA A 440 18.88 13.87 -18.81
N VAL A 441 19.09 14.68 -17.78
CA VAL A 441 19.62 14.24 -16.49
C VAL A 441 18.55 14.38 -15.41
N ARG A 442 18.37 13.33 -14.61
CA ARG A 442 17.41 13.31 -13.51
C ARG A 442 17.98 12.71 -12.24
N LEU A 443 17.43 13.17 -11.12
CA LEU A 443 17.61 12.60 -9.80
C LEU A 443 16.41 11.71 -9.48
N GLN A 444 16.67 10.55 -8.87
CA GLN A 444 15.62 9.68 -8.35
C GLN A 444 15.98 9.22 -6.93
N ALA A 445 15.08 9.47 -5.98
CA ALA A 445 15.13 8.82 -4.68
C ALA A 445 14.18 7.62 -4.67
N SER A 446 14.65 6.50 -4.13
CA SER A 446 13.89 5.26 -4.01
C SER A 446 14.06 4.63 -2.64
N VAL A 447 13.08 3.82 -2.22
CA VAL A 447 13.15 3.10 -0.95
C VAL A 447 14.34 2.12 -0.97
N HIS A 448 15.22 2.19 0.03
CA HIS A 448 16.46 1.40 0.05
C HIS A 448 16.28 -0.03 0.60
N LYS A 449 15.42 -0.19 1.62
CA LYS A 449 15.18 -1.45 2.35
C LYS A 449 13.69 -1.68 2.58
N GLY A 450 13.32 -2.92 2.89
CA GLY A 450 11.93 -3.32 3.14
C GLY A 450 11.20 -3.80 1.89
N GLU A 451 9.90 -4.03 2.01
CA GLU A 451 9.05 -4.63 0.97
C GLU A 451 8.92 -3.74 -0.28
N MET A 452 8.93 -2.41 -0.09
CA MET A 452 8.89 -1.43 -1.18
C MET A 452 10.26 -1.12 -1.77
N LYS A 453 11.30 -1.92 -1.50
CA LYS A 453 12.66 -1.67 -2.01
C LYS A 453 12.63 -1.42 -3.52
N ARG A 454 13.31 -0.34 -3.95
CA ARG A 454 13.35 0.20 -5.33
C ARG A 454 12.10 0.94 -5.80
N ALA A 455 11.04 1.03 -5.00
CA ALA A 455 9.92 1.91 -5.32
C ALA A 455 10.38 3.38 -5.33
N PRO A 456 10.01 4.17 -6.35
CA PRO A 456 10.38 5.58 -6.41
C PRO A 456 9.60 6.38 -5.35
N VAL A 457 10.30 7.23 -4.62
CA VAL A 457 9.72 8.16 -3.63
C VAL A 457 9.54 9.53 -4.27
N TRP A 458 10.56 10.01 -4.98
CA TRP A 458 10.46 11.21 -5.80
C TRP A 458 11.46 11.18 -6.96
N THR A 459 11.16 11.93 -8.01
CA THR A 459 12.06 12.18 -9.14
C THR A 459 12.13 13.68 -9.42
N ALA A 460 13.24 14.16 -9.95
CA ALA A 460 13.40 15.55 -10.35
C ALA A 460 14.34 15.68 -11.56
N PHE A 461 13.95 16.46 -12.55
CA PHE A 461 14.78 16.76 -13.71
C PHE A 461 15.71 17.93 -13.41
N ILE A 462 16.98 17.77 -13.75
CA ILE A 462 18.03 18.72 -13.40
C ILE A 462 18.82 19.20 -14.62
N THR A 463 18.48 18.70 -15.83
CA THR A 463 19.14 19.01 -17.11
C THR A 463 19.47 20.48 -17.30
N HIS A 464 18.51 21.38 -17.09
CA HIS A 464 18.70 22.82 -17.33
C HIS A 464 19.45 23.54 -16.21
N SER A 465 19.55 22.91 -15.05
CA SER A 465 19.99 23.59 -13.85
C SER A 465 21.38 23.19 -13.38
N ILE A 466 21.91 22.07 -13.89
CA ILE A 466 23.29 21.63 -13.70
C ILE A 466 24.29 22.73 -14.11
N ASN A 467 23.97 23.51 -15.16
CA ASN A 467 24.85 24.57 -15.64
C ASN A 467 24.89 25.81 -14.73
N SER A 468 23.98 25.91 -13.75
CA SER A 468 23.96 27.01 -12.81
C SER A 468 24.91 26.75 -11.65
N ARG A 469 26.00 27.52 -11.55
CA ARG A 469 26.97 27.39 -10.44
C ARG A 469 26.37 27.62 -9.05
N ALA A 470 25.23 28.32 -8.97
CA ALA A 470 24.55 28.63 -7.70
C ALA A 470 23.45 27.62 -7.35
N TRP A 471 23.14 26.67 -8.23
CA TRP A 471 22.07 25.69 -8.03
C TRP A 471 22.37 24.73 -6.88
N MET A 472 23.63 24.35 -6.68
CA MET A 472 24.05 23.37 -5.68
C MET A 472 25.16 23.92 -4.80
N ARG A 473 25.04 23.70 -3.49
CA ARG A 473 26.09 24.05 -2.52
C ARG A 473 26.17 23.04 -1.40
N ARG A 474 27.39 22.72 -0.97
CA ARG A 474 27.65 21.91 0.22
C ARG A 474 27.65 22.81 1.46
N VAL A 475 26.93 22.41 2.49
CA VAL A 475 26.86 23.14 3.77
C VAL A 475 27.50 22.37 4.91
N ASP A 476 27.54 21.04 4.80
CA ASP A 476 28.23 20.15 5.74
C ASP A 476 28.94 19.03 4.96
N SER A 477 29.85 18.32 5.61
CA SER A 477 30.43 17.05 5.20
C SER A 477 29.41 16.03 4.67
N LYS A 478 28.15 16.06 5.11
CA LYS A 478 27.09 15.15 4.66
C LYS A 478 25.86 15.84 4.07
N VAL A 479 25.84 17.17 3.99
CA VAL A 479 24.64 17.92 3.62
C VAL A 479 24.90 18.79 2.41
N VAL A 480 24.11 18.55 1.37
CA VAL A 480 24.08 19.32 0.12
C VAL A 480 22.73 19.99 -0.01
N LEU A 481 22.73 21.26 -0.41
CA LEU A 481 21.53 22.03 -0.68
C LEU A 481 21.37 22.25 -2.18
N LEU A 482 20.15 22.08 -2.68
CA LEU A 482 19.76 22.29 -4.06
C LEU A 482 18.70 23.40 -4.15
N ARG A 483 18.88 24.33 -5.08
CA ARG A 483 17.90 25.39 -5.39
C ARG A 483 17.01 24.98 -6.55
N GLU A 484 15.80 25.52 -6.61
CA GLU A 484 14.92 25.42 -7.79
C GLU A 484 14.63 23.98 -8.26
N LEU A 485 14.71 23.00 -7.36
CA LEU A 485 14.51 21.60 -7.67
C LEU A 485 13.02 21.25 -7.71
N ARG A 486 12.47 21.03 -8.90
CA ARG A 486 11.09 20.57 -9.06
C ARG A 486 10.99 19.06 -8.83
N ARG A 487 10.72 18.67 -7.58
CA ARG A 487 10.47 17.28 -7.19
C ARG A 487 9.03 16.88 -7.48
N THR A 488 8.85 15.78 -8.21
CA THR A 488 7.57 15.06 -8.25
C THR A 488 7.63 13.94 -7.22
N VAL A 489 6.66 13.92 -6.30
CA VAL A 489 6.58 12.97 -5.17
C VAL A 489 5.55 11.88 -5.49
N PHE A 490 5.90 10.62 -5.19
CA PHE A 490 5.12 9.41 -5.52
C PHE A 490 4.69 8.59 -4.30
N THR A 491 4.76 9.17 -3.11
CA THR A 491 4.44 8.50 -1.84
C THR A 491 3.25 9.17 -1.16
N PHE A 492 2.83 8.61 -0.02
CA PHE A 492 1.73 9.09 0.82
C PHE A 492 1.84 10.58 1.15
N ALA A 493 0.68 11.20 1.42
CA ALA A 493 0.53 12.65 1.50
C ALA A 493 1.25 13.32 2.68
N ASP A 494 1.71 12.54 3.65
CA ASP A 494 2.46 12.96 4.83
C ASP A 494 3.95 13.22 4.56
N TYR A 495 4.50 12.65 3.49
CA TYR A 495 5.90 12.87 3.14
C TYR A 495 6.13 14.29 2.61
N THR A 496 6.81 15.11 3.41
CA THR A 496 7.25 16.44 3.03
C THR A 496 8.78 16.45 2.87
N PRO A 497 9.30 16.61 1.64
CA PRO A 497 10.74 16.62 1.44
C PRO A 497 11.39 17.77 2.22
N PRO A 498 12.53 17.55 2.89
CA PRO A 498 13.14 18.53 3.77
C PRO A 498 13.61 19.75 2.99
N ARG A 499 13.16 20.92 3.45
CA ARG A 499 13.51 22.23 2.88
C ARG A 499 14.03 23.17 3.95
N THR A 500 14.92 24.06 3.57
CA THR A 500 15.34 25.17 4.45
C THR A 500 14.22 26.22 4.54
N ALA A 501 14.32 27.13 5.51
CA ALA A 501 13.41 28.28 5.61
C ALA A 501 13.39 29.18 4.35
N ARG A 502 14.42 29.07 3.49
CA ARG A 502 14.52 29.77 2.20
C ARG A 502 13.95 28.97 1.03
N GLY A 503 13.36 27.79 1.28
CA GLY A 503 12.84 26.89 0.26
C GLY A 503 13.90 26.05 -0.47
N GLU A 504 15.16 26.07 -0.03
CA GLU A 504 16.23 25.24 -0.63
C GLU A 504 16.02 23.78 -0.22
N HIS A 505 16.19 22.86 -1.15
CA HIS A 505 16.02 21.43 -0.91
C HIS A 505 17.24 20.85 -0.22
N ILE A 506 17.01 20.07 0.84
CA ILE A 506 18.08 19.44 1.61
C ILE A 506 18.27 18.01 1.11
N LEU A 507 19.53 17.63 0.85
CA LEU A 507 19.96 16.26 0.67
C LEU A 507 20.97 15.92 1.76
N LYS A 508 20.59 15.03 2.67
CA LYS A 508 21.43 14.55 3.77
C LYS A 508 21.94 13.16 3.44
N PHE A 509 23.21 13.03 3.11
CA PHE A 509 23.86 11.77 2.79
C PHE A 509 24.17 10.97 4.06
N ALA A 510 24.14 9.64 3.96
CA ALA A 510 24.55 8.76 5.05
C ALA A 510 26.06 8.86 5.31
N SER A 511 26.84 9.00 4.24
CA SER A 511 28.30 9.02 4.24
C SER A 511 28.85 10.35 3.67
N ARG A 512 30.05 10.74 4.12
CA ARG A 512 30.77 11.90 3.56
C ARG A 512 31.26 11.62 2.14
N SER A 513 31.57 10.36 1.86
CA SER A 513 32.05 9.90 0.55
C SER A 513 30.95 10.09 -0.50
N ASP A 514 29.74 9.63 -0.21
CA ASP A 514 28.59 9.74 -1.12
C ASP A 514 28.29 11.21 -1.43
N ALA A 515 28.38 12.10 -0.42
CA ALA A 515 28.18 13.54 -0.62
C ALA A 515 29.28 14.17 -1.49
N GLN A 516 30.50 13.67 -1.42
CA GLN A 516 31.62 14.16 -2.23
C GLN A 516 31.48 13.68 -3.67
N GLU A 517 31.29 12.38 -3.86
CA GLU A 517 31.12 11.73 -5.15
C GLU A 517 29.92 12.33 -5.90
N PHE A 518 28.79 12.55 -5.21
CA PHE A 518 27.64 13.24 -5.81
C PHE A 518 27.99 14.62 -6.38
N MET A 519 28.77 15.42 -5.64
CA MET A 519 29.16 16.76 -6.08
C MET A 519 30.11 16.68 -7.29
N GLU A 520 31.02 15.71 -7.31
CA GLU A 520 31.96 15.45 -8.41
C GLU A 520 31.21 15.02 -9.67
N THR A 521 30.29 14.04 -9.58
CA THR A 521 29.46 13.60 -10.71
C THR A 521 28.66 14.76 -11.31
N ILE A 522 28.06 15.63 -10.50
CA ILE A 522 27.31 16.78 -11.00
C ILE A 522 28.24 17.82 -11.64
N ALA A 523 29.47 18.01 -11.14
CA ALA A 523 30.44 18.91 -11.74
C ALA A 523 30.91 18.38 -13.12
N GLU A 524 31.19 17.09 -13.23
CA GLU A 524 31.54 16.43 -14.51
C GLU A 524 30.39 16.53 -15.52
N LEU A 525 29.14 16.42 -15.06
CA LEU A 525 27.96 16.62 -15.90
C LEU A 525 27.83 18.07 -16.40
N ALA A 526 28.21 19.06 -15.59
CA ALA A 526 28.21 20.46 -15.98
C ALA A 526 29.33 20.81 -16.98
N GLU A 527 30.43 20.06 -16.98
CA GLU A 527 31.54 20.22 -17.93
C GLU A 527 31.32 19.48 -19.25
N SER A 528 30.47 18.43 -19.23
CA SER A 528 30.18 17.59 -20.40
C SER A 528 28.90 17.94 -21.17
N GLY A 529 28.13 18.93 -20.68
CA GLY A 529 26.94 19.50 -21.33
C GLY A 529 27.24 20.84 -21.98
#